data_AF-A0A4R6EPL5-F1
#
_entry.id   AF-A0A4R6EPL5-F1
#
_cell.length_a   1.000
_cell.length_b   1.000
_cell.length_c   1.000
_cell.angle_alpha   90.00
_cell.angle_beta   90.00
_cell.angle_gamma   90.00
#
_symmetry.space_group_name_H-M   'P 1'
#
loop_
_entity.id
_entity.type
_entity.pdbx_description
1 polymer ?
#
loop_
_entity_poly.entity_id
_entity_poly.type
_entity_poly.pdbx_seq_one_letter_code
_entity_poly.pdbx_strand_id
1 'polypeptide(L)' 'MDIERIASDSGMQVVLDGRIGSAEYKSVYGSLQALQRFANSIRELGASETNSEGIDRAHERVMGLSDVI' A
#
# COMPACT_ATOMS: atom_id res chain seq x y z
N MET A 1 3.54 -3.33 -1.76
CA MET A 1 2.26 -2.76 -2.24
C MET A 1 2.12 -2.98 -3.74
N ASP A 2 1.06 -3.67 -4.18
CA ASP A 2 0.73 -3.82 -5.62
C ASP A 2 -0.22 -2.67 -6.03
N ILE A 3 0.37 -1.57 -6.49
CA ILE A 3 -0.36 -0.34 -6.80
C ILE A 3 -1.26 -0.47 -8.04
N GLU A 4 -0.91 -1.34 -8.98
CA GLU A 4 -1.67 -1.56 -10.22
C GLU A 4 -2.96 -2.31 -9.95
N ARG A 5 -2.88 -3.31 -9.05
CA ARG A 5 -4.08 -4.00 -8.57
C ARG A 5 -5.00 -3.05 -7.81
N ILE A 6 -4.45 -2.18 -6.95
CA ILE A 6 -5.26 -1.18 -6.20
C ILE A 6 -5.92 -0.18 -7.15
N ALA A 7 -5.22 0.26 -8.20
CA ALA A 7 -5.79 1.09 -9.24
C ALA A 7 -6.96 0.38 -9.95
N SER A 8 -6.76 -0.88 -10.35
CA SER A 8 -7.78 -1.69 -11.01
C SER A 8 -9.01 -1.90 -10.12
N ASP A 9 -8.81 -2.29 -8.86
CA ASP A 9 -9.87 -2.52 -7.87
C ASP A 9 -10.66 -1.23 -7.56
N SER A 10 -10.02 -0.07 -7.70
CA SER A 10 -10.67 1.25 -7.52
C SER A 10 -11.51 1.69 -8.73
N GLY A 11 -11.46 0.93 -9.83
CA GLY A 11 -12.11 1.23 -11.10
C GLY A 11 -11.27 2.13 -12.02
N MET A 12 -9.95 2.15 -11.86
CA MET A 12 -9.03 2.80 -12.79
C MET A 12 -8.60 1.82 -13.87
N GLN A 13 -8.40 2.31 -15.10
CA GLN A 13 -7.78 1.56 -16.18
C GLN A 13 -6.27 1.77 -16.15
N VAL A 14 -5.50 0.68 -16.12
CA VAL A 14 -4.04 0.70 -16.23
C VAL A 14 -3.64 0.28 -17.63
N VAL A 15 -2.83 1.10 -18.32
CA VAL A 15 -2.37 0.87 -19.70
C VAL A 15 -0.86 0.83 -19.72
N LEU A 16 -0.27 -0.20 -20.34
CA LEU A 16 1.17 -0.26 -20.60
C LEU A 16 1.51 0.53 -21.87
N ASP A 17 2.16 1.67 -21.71
CA ASP A 17 2.55 2.54 -22.81
C ASP A 17 3.85 2.10 -23.48
N GLY A 18 4.73 1.44 -22.72
CA GLY A 18 5.99 0.94 -23.25
C GLY A 18 6.86 0.21 -22.24
N ARG A 19 7.84 -0.52 -22.78
CA ARG A 19 8.91 -1.16 -22.01
C ARG A 19 10.26 -0.72 -22.56
N ILE A 20 11.11 -0.22 -21.69
CA ILE A 20 12.49 0.14 -22.03
C ILE A 20 13.41 -0.62 -21.08
N GLY A 21 14.10 -1.64 -21.60
CA GLY A 21 14.83 -2.59 -20.78
C GLY A 21 13.89 -3.33 -19.83
N SER A 22 14.17 -3.27 -18.53
CA SER A 22 13.32 -3.84 -17.47
C SER A 22 12.27 -2.87 -16.91
N ALA A 23 12.29 -1.59 -17.33
CA ALA A 23 11.33 -0.61 -16.86
C ALA A 23 10.04 -0.66 -17.68
N GLU A 24 8.91 -0.65 -16.99
CA GLU A 24 7.58 -0.53 -17.58
C GLU A 24 7.02 0.87 -17.33
N TYR A 25 6.49 1.49 -18.38
CA TYR A 25 5.83 2.80 -18.31
C TYR A 25 4.34 2.61 -18.47
N LYS A 26 3.57 3.03 -17.47
CA LYS A 26 2.12 2.80 -17.43
C LYS A 26 1.37 4.10 -17.16
N SER A 27 0.30 4.31 -17.90
CA SER A 27 -0.68 5.36 -17.66
C SER A 27 -1.89 4.80 -16.92
N VAL A 28 -2.51 5.64 -16.09
CA VAL A 28 -3.70 5.28 -15.31
C VAL A 28 -4.81 6.29 -15.57
N TYR A 29 -5.97 5.80 -15.98
CA TYR A 29 -7.11 6.63 -16.39
C TYR A 29 -8.36 6.25 -15.60
N GLY A 30 -9.25 7.20 -15.35
CA GLY A 30 -10.51 6.95 -14.67
C GLY A 30 -11.27 8.22 -14.35
N SER A 31 -12.48 8.05 -13.79
CA SER A 31 -13.25 9.17 -13.25
C SER A 31 -12.60 9.74 -11.98
N LEU A 32 -12.91 10.99 -11.64
CA LEU A 32 -12.48 11.59 -10.37
C LEU A 32 -12.94 10.77 -9.16
N GLN A 33 -14.11 10.13 -9.24
CA GLN A 33 -14.61 9.27 -8.17
C GLN A 33 -13.75 8.01 -8.00
N ALA A 34 -13.28 7.41 -9.11
CA ALA A 34 -12.36 6.28 -9.07
C ALA A 34 -10.99 6.68 -8.51
N LEU A 35 -10.49 7.86 -8.89
CA LEU A 35 -9.25 8.43 -8.33
C LEU A 35 -9.36 8.65 -6.81
N GLN A 36 -10.52 9.14 -6.34
CA GLN A 36 -10.76 9.31 -4.91
C GLN A 36 -10.76 7.97 -4.15
N ARG A 37 -11.40 6.93 -4.70
CA ARG A 37 -11.37 5.58 -4.12
C ARG A 37 -9.95 5.04 -4.04
N PHE A 38 -9.19 5.18 -5.13
CA PHE A 38 -7.78 4.80 -5.17
C PHE A 38 -6.98 5.47 -4.06
N ALA A 39 -7.06 6.80 -3.94
CA ALA A 39 -6.35 7.54 -2.90
C ALA A 39 -6.73 7.10 -1.48
N ASN A 40 -8.00 6.75 -1.24
CA ASN A 40 -8.44 6.22 0.05
C ASN A 40 -7.81 4.85 0.33
N SER A 41 -7.82 3.93 -0.64
CA SER A 41 -7.20 2.60 -0.50
C SER A 41 -5.69 2.67 -0.25
N ILE A 42 -4.97 3.61 -0.89
CA ILE A 42 -3.54 3.86 -0.60
C ILE A 42 -3.35 4.25 0.88
N ARG A 43 -4.19 5.16 1.39
CA ARG A 43 -4.10 5.65 2.78
C ARG A 43 -4.40 4.56 3.80
N GLU A 44 -5.42 3.75 3.55
CA GLU A 44 -5.80 2.63 4.42
C GLU A 44 -4.71 1.57 4.50
N LEU A 45 -4.05 1.27 3.37
CA LEU A 45 -2.94 0.32 3.36
C LEU A 45 -1.73 0.84 4.14
N GLY A 46 -1.33 2.10 3.92
CA GLY A 46 -0.20 2.70 4.65
C GLY A 46 -0.44 2.82 6.15
N ALA A 47 -1.69 3.05 6.56
CA ALA A 47 -2.08 3.03 7.98
C ALA A 47 -2.01 1.62 8.57
N SER A 48 -2.31 0.59 7.79
CA SER A 48 -2.26 -0.81 8.22
C SER A 48 -0.82 -1.31 8.40
N GLU A 49 0.10 -0.92 7.51
CA GLU A 49 1.53 -1.26 7.62
C GLU A 49 2.18 -0.62 8.86
N THR A 50 1.83 0.64 9.17
CA THR A 50 2.36 1.36 10.35
C THR A 50 1.89 0.73 11.67
N ASN A 51 0.68 0.16 11.70
CA ASN A 51 0.12 -0.43 12.92
C ASN A 51 0.75 -1.79 13.24
N SER A 52 1.17 -2.56 12.23
CA SER A 52 1.92 -3.81 12.43
C SER A 52 3.30 -3.57 13.05
N GLU A 53 4.04 -2.55 12.62
CA GLU A 53 5.34 -2.20 13.22
C GLU A 53 5.22 -1.75 14.69
N GLY A 54 4.11 -1.10 15.06
CA GLY A 54 3.85 -0.66 16.44
C GLY A 54 3.54 -1.83 17.39
N ILE A 55 2.85 -2.86 16.91
CA ILE A 55 2.50 -4.05 17.70
C ILE A 55 3.74 -4.90 17.95
N ASP A 56 4.62 -5.09 16.95
CA ASP A 56 5.87 -5.85 17.10
C ASP A 56 6.81 -5.22 18.13
N ARG A 57 6.98 -3.88 18.12
CA ARG A 57 7.79 -3.19 19.14
C ARG A 57 7.17 -3.23 20.55
N ALA A 58 5.85 -3.22 20.65
CA ALA A 58 5.18 -3.34 21.94
C ALA A 58 5.35 -4.76 22.52
N HIS A 59 5.27 -5.79 21.67
CA HIS A 59 5.48 -7.19 22.05
C HIS A 59 6.90 -7.45 22.55
N GLU A 60 7.92 -6.88 21.90
CA GLU A 60 9.33 -7.00 22.31
C GLU A 60 9.60 -6.32 23.68
N ARG A 61 8.98 -5.16 23.94
CA ARG A 61 9.10 -4.46 25.23
C ARG A 61 8.42 -5.17 26.40
N VAL A 62 7.31 -5.87 26.14
CA VAL A 62 6.62 -6.65 27.18
C VAL A 62 7.41 -7.92 27.53
N MET A 63 7.99 -8.59 26.53
CA MET A 63 8.82 -9.80 26.74
C MET A 63 10.19 -9.49 27.37
N GLY A 64 10.78 -8.32 27.11
CA GLY A 64 12.05 -7.89 27.72
C GLY A 64 11.96 -7.41 29.17
N LEU A 65 10.75 -7.26 29.74
CA LEU A 65 10.56 -6.89 31.14
C LEU A 65 10.36 -8.11 32.06
N SER A 66 10.15 -9.30 31.50
CA SER A 66 9.99 -10.57 32.23
C SER A 66 11.31 -11.17 32.73
N ASP A 67 12.47 -10.68 32.28
CA ASP A 67 13.80 -11.18 32.66
C ASP A 67 14.39 -10.47 33.90
N VAL A 68 13.64 -9.58 34.57
CA VAL A 68 14.13 -8.74 35.70
C VAL A 68 13.29 -8.91 36.99
N ILE A 69 12.68 -10.07 37.22
CA ILE A 69 12.15 -10.44 38.55
C ILE A 69 12.58 -11.86 38.92
#